data_AF-A0A919I081-F1
#
_entry.id   AF-A0A919I081-F1
#
_cell.length_a   1.000
_cell.length_b   1.000
_cell.length_c   1.000
_cell.angle_alpha   90.00
_cell.angle_beta   90.00
_cell.angle_gamma   90.00
#
_symmetry.space_group_name_H-M   'P 1'
#
loop_
_entity.id
_entity.type
_entity.pdbx_description
1 polymer ?
#
loop_
_entity_poly.entity_id
_entity_poly.type
_entity_poly.pdbx_seq_one_letter_code
_entity_poly.pdbx_strand_id
1 'polypeptide(L)'
;MSAAEGKKVAEWAQTLGWPLIGDVLSQTGQPLPCADLWLGNGKAVSELAQAQIVVQLGSSLTGKRVLQWQATCEPDEYWLVDNLPGRLDPAQHRGRRLLSSVERWLELHPAEKRQPWATVIPQLAGQAWQAAVASNEPLAKRSWRSVFGAICRSRANCLLATARWCA
;
A
#
# COMPACT_ATOMS: atom_id res chain seq x y z
N MET A 1 -7.74 8.01 7.64
CA MET A 1 -7.90 6.62 8.11
C MET A 1 -7.30 6.52 9.51
N SER A 2 -7.93 5.77 10.40
CA SER A 2 -7.47 5.51 11.78
C SER A 2 -6.64 4.23 11.87
N ALA A 3 -5.94 4.00 12.98
CA ALA A 3 -5.22 2.75 13.25
C ALA A 3 -6.13 1.52 13.19
N ALA A 4 -7.37 1.65 13.70
CA ALA A 4 -8.36 0.57 13.68
C ALA A 4 -8.79 0.22 12.25
N GLU A 5 -9.01 1.22 11.40
CA GLU A 5 -9.29 1.02 9.98
C GLU A 5 -8.09 0.36 9.27
N GLY A 6 -6.87 0.82 9.56
CA GLY A 6 -5.65 0.23 8.99
C GLY A 6 -5.52 -1.26 9.29
N LYS A 7 -5.82 -1.68 10.52
CA LYS A 7 -5.83 -3.09 10.91
C LYS A 7 -6.90 -3.89 10.15
N LYS A 8 -8.12 -3.36 10.05
CA LYS A 8 -9.21 -4.00 9.27
C LYS A 8 -8.83 -4.19 7.81
N VAL A 9 -8.17 -3.20 7.19
CA VAL A 9 -7.70 -3.34 5.80
C VAL A 9 -6.62 -4.42 5.69
N ALA A 10 -5.69 -4.47 6.65
CA ALA A 10 -4.64 -5.50 6.65
C ALA A 10 -5.24 -6.91 6.71
N GLU A 11 -6.20 -7.14 7.60
CA GLU A 11 -6.92 -8.41 7.72
C GLU A 11 -7.74 -8.73 6.47
N TRP A 12 -8.39 -7.73 5.87
CA TRP A 12 -9.17 -7.88 4.64
C TRP A 12 -8.31 -8.28 3.45
N ALA A 13 -7.19 -7.58 3.21
CA ALA A 13 -6.26 -7.89 2.14
C ALA A 13 -5.60 -9.26 2.32
N GLN A 14 -5.24 -9.60 3.57
CA GLN A 14 -4.70 -10.91 3.91
C GLN A 14 -5.71 -12.03 3.61
N THR A 15 -6.97 -11.84 3.97
CA THR A 15 -8.03 -12.83 3.73
C THR A 15 -8.24 -13.08 2.24
N LEU A 16 -8.21 -12.02 1.43
CA LEU A 16 -8.30 -12.11 -0.03
C LEU A 16 -7.04 -12.68 -0.70
N GLY A 17 -5.92 -12.80 0.01
CA GLY A 17 -4.63 -13.16 -0.59
C GLY A 17 -4.09 -12.08 -1.53
N TRP A 18 -4.46 -10.81 -1.32
CA TRP A 18 -4.01 -9.70 -2.16
C TRP A 18 -2.78 -9.05 -1.52
N PRO A 19 -1.73 -8.69 -2.29
CA PRO A 19 -0.60 -7.98 -1.74
C PRO A 19 -1.04 -6.57 -1.34
N LEU A 20 -0.76 -6.22 -0.08
CA LEU A 20 -1.08 -4.92 0.50
C LEU A 20 0.12 -4.00 0.45
N ILE A 21 0.03 -2.93 -0.34
CA ILE A 21 1.06 -1.89 -0.40
C ILE A 21 0.71 -0.82 0.63
N GLY A 22 1.40 -0.87 1.76
CA GLY A 22 1.24 0.08 2.87
C GLY A 22 2.05 1.35 2.66
N ASP A 23 1.39 2.51 2.69
CA ASP A 23 2.09 3.79 2.82
C ASP A 23 2.62 3.99 4.26
N VAL A 24 3.64 4.83 4.44
CA VAL A 24 4.28 5.08 5.75
C VAL A 24 3.27 5.52 6.80
N LEU A 25 2.25 6.26 6.39
CA LEU A 25 1.21 6.82 7.26
C LEU A 25 -0.01 5.90 7.47
N SER A 26 -0.04 4.74 6.79
CA SER A 26 -1.25 3.91 6.70
C SER A 26 -1.63 3.16 7.99
N GLN A 27 -0.74 3.08 9.00
CA GLN A 27 -1.00 2.42 10.29
C GLN A 27 -1.50 0.95 10.17
N THR A 28 -1.18 0.27 9.08
CA THR A 28 -1.60 -1.12 8.79
C THR A 28 -0.70 -2.19 9.41
N GLY A 29 0.38 -1.78 10.07
CA GLY A 29 1.48 -2.68 10.44
C GLY A 29 2.41 -3.03 9.28
N GLN A 30 2.11 -2.60 8.04
CA GLN A 30 2.94 -2.78 6.84
C GLN A 30 3.39 -4.24 6.63
N PRO A 31 2.47 -5.15 6.25
CA PRO A 31 2.81 -6.57 6.07
C PRO A 31 3.88 -6.81 4.98
N LEU A 32 4.00 -5.89 4.02
CA LEU A 32 5.09 -5.82 3.05
C LEU A 32 5.90 -4.53 3.32
N PRO A 33 6.86 -4.56 4.28
CA PRO A 33 7.61 -3.38 4.66
C PRO A 33 8.50 -2.91 3.49
N CYS A 34 8.99 -1.67 3.60
CA CYS A 34 9.94 -1.09 2.64
C CYS A 34 9.41 -1.05 1.20
N ALA A 35 8.11 -0.75 1.01
CA ALA A 35 7.46 -0.64 -0.30
C ALA A 35 8.27 0.17 -1.31
N ASP A 36 8.81 1.33 -0.89
CA ASP A 36 9.62 2.18 -1.77
C ASP A 36 10.91 1.50 -2.27
N LEU A 37 11.48 0.53 -1.54
CA LEU A 37 12.68 -0.18 -1.96
C LEU A 37 12.35 -1.27 -2.99
N TRP A 38 11.38 -2.13 -2.70
CA TRP A 38 11.08 -3.26 -3.59
C TRP A 38 10.24 -2.88 -4.80
N LEU A 39 9.45 -1.81 -4.75
CA LEU A 39 8.74 -1.28 -5.93
C LEU A 39 9.69 -0.72 -7.01
N GLY A 40 10.94 -0.42 -6.65
CA GLY A 40 11.98 -0.10 -7.63
C GLY A 40 12.50 -1.30 -8.42
N ASN A 41 12.14 -2.53 -8.02
CA ASN A 41 12.58 -3.76 -8.65
C ASN A 41 11.63 -4.14 -9.80
N GLY A 42 12.17 -4.32 -11.01
CA GLY A 42 11.39 -4.71 -12.19
C GLY A 42 10.60 -6.01 -11.98
N LYS A 43 11.09 -6.96 -11.17
CA LYS A 43 10.37 -8.20 -10.86
C LYS A 43 9.07 -7.94 -10.07
N ALA A 44 9.09 -6.99 -9.14
CA ALA A 44 7.89 -6.62 -8.40
C ALA A 44 6.87 -5.95 -9.31
N VAL A 45 7.33 -5.04 -10.18
CA VAL A 45 6.47 -4.36 -11.17
C VAL A 45 5.85 -5.37 -12.15
N SER A 46 6.63 -6.33 -12.66
CA SER A 46 6.12 -7.39 -13.53
C SER A 46 5.10 -8.31 -12.85
N GLU A 47 5.25 -8.59 -11.56
CA GLU A 47 4.25 -9.36 -10.82
C GLU A 47 2.97 -8.53 -10.60
N LEU A 48 3.10 -7.26 -10.18
CA LEU A 48 1.98 -6.34 -10.03
C LEU A 48 1.22 -6.07 -11.33
N ALA A 49 1.88 -6.15 -12.48
CA ALA A 49 1.24 -6.01 -13.79
C ALA A 49 0.22 -7.13 -14.10
N GLN A 50 0.23 -8.23 -13.35
CA GLN A 50 -0.78 -9.29 -13.46
C GLN A 50 -2.07 -8.96 -12.69
N ALA A 51 -2.11 -7.83 -11.98
CA ALA A 51 -3.29 -7.36 -11.29
C ALA A 51 -4.32 -6.83 -12.29
N GLN A 52 -5.52 -7.40 -12.25
CA GLN A 52 -6.67 -6.94 -13.04
C GLN A 52 -7.40 -5.79 -12.36
N ILE A 53 -7.37 -5.73 -11.02
CA ILE A 53 -8.01 -4.65 -10.27
C ILE A 53 -7.06 -4.14 -9.18
N VAL A 54 -7.07 -2.82 -9.01
CA VAL A 54 -6.40 -2.13 -7.92
C VAL A 54 -7.45 -1.40 -7.10
N VAL A 55 -7.56 -1.75 -5.81
CA VAL A 55 -8.44 -1.09 -4.85
C VAL A 55 -7.60 -0.22 -3.92
N GLN A 56 -7.73 1.08 -4.08
CA GLN A 56 -7.14 2.08 -3.20
C GLN A 56 -8.10 2.45 -2.06
N LEU A 57 -7.65 2.28 -0.82
CA LEU A 57 -8.40 2.62 0.39
C LEU A 57 -7.75 3.84 1.07
N GLY A 58 -8.48 4.96 1.10
CA GLY A 58 -8.03 6.26 1.59
C GLY A 58 -7.43 7.16 0.51
N SER A 59 -7.13 8.41 0.89
CA SER A 59 -6.50 9.44 0.05
C SER A 59 -5.14 9.91 0.59
N SER A 60 -4.28 10.41 -0.31
CA SER A 60 -2.93 10.92 -0.03
C SER A 60 -1.85 9.86 0.21
N LEU A 61 -1.47 9.12 -0.84
CA LEU A 61 -0.24 8.32 -0.88
C LEU A 61 0.98 9.25 -0.77
N THR A 62 1.95 8.89 0.07
CA THR A 62 3.18 9.69 0.27
C THR A 62 4.46 9.04 -0.25
N GLY A 63 4.51 7.70 -0.35
CA GLY A 63 5.64 6.97 -0.91
C GLY A 63 5.92 7.34 -2.38
N LYS A 64 7.15 7.77 -2.69
CA LYS A 64 7.53 8.22 -4.04
C LYS A 64 7.36 7.10 -5.07
N ARG A 65 7.81 5.89 -4.77
CA ARG A 65 7.74 4.77 -5.72
C ARG A 65 6.34 4.22 -5.82
N VAL A 66 5.56 4.30 -4.74
CA VAL A 66 4.13 3.98 -4.77
C VAL A 66 3.38 4.92 -5.72
N LEU A 67 3.62 6.23 -5.63
CA LEU A 67 3.04 7.21 -6.54
C LEU A 67 3.50 7.00 -8.00
N GLN A 68 4.77 6.66 -8.22
CA GLN A 68 5.27 6.33 -9.56
C GLN A 68 4.62 5.07 -10.15
N TRP A 69 4.49 4.02 -9.34
CA TRP A 69 3.81 2.79 -9.74
C TRP A 69 2.34 3.07 -10.02
N GLN A 70 1.64 3.79 -9.14
CA GLN A 70 0.26 4.21 -9.36
C GLN A 70 0.12 4.97 -10.67
N ALA A 71 1.05 5.86 -11.02
CA ALA A 71 0.96 6.63 -12.26
C ALA A 71 1.17 5.81 -13.55
N THR A 72 1.66 4.57 -13.43
CA THR A 72 2.07 3.74 -14.58
C THR A 72 1.37 2.38 -14.62
N CYS A 73 0.61 2.01 -13.59
CA CYS A 73 -0.13 0.75 -13.60
C CYS A 73 -1.32 0.84 -14.55
N GLU A 74 -1.60 -0.25 -15.26
CA GLU A 74 -2.73 -0.33 -16.20
C GLU A 74 -3.64 -1.52 -15.85
N PRO A 75 -4.28 -1.53 -14.68
CA PRO A 75 -5.27 -2.57 -14.36
C PRO A 75 -6.54 -2.38 -15.21
N ASP A 76 -7.33 -3.46 -15.36
CA ASP A 76 -8.64 -3.40 -16.01
C ASP A 76 -9.61 -2.46 -15.25
N GLU A 77 -9.55 -2.47 -13.92
CA GLU A 77 -10.29 -1.56 -13.06
C GLU A 77 -9.43 -0.95 -11.94
N TYR A 78 -9.56 0.36 -11.72
CA TYR A 78 -8.99 1.06 -10.58
C TYR A 78 -10.08 1.64 -9.68
N TRP A 79 -10.20 1.16 -8.44
CA TRP A 79 -11.21 1.60 -7.49
C TRP A 79 -10.60 2.47 -6.42
N LEU A 80 -11.12 3.69 -6.26
CA LEU A 80 -10.69 4.60 -5.22
C LEU A 80 -11.80 4.80 -4.19
N VAL A 81 -11.60 4.27 -2.99
CA VAL A 81 -12.50 4.39 -1.84
C VAL A 81 -11.93 5.40 -0.85
N ASP A 82 -12.65 6.48 -0.63
CA ASP A 82 -12.27 7.52 0.33
C ASP A 82 -13.46 8.45 0.57
N ASN A 83 -13.49 9.15 1.70
CA ASN A 83 -14.60 10.02 2.07
C ASN A 83 -14.46 11.47 1.54
N LEU A 84 -13.31 11.86 0.98
CA LEU A 84 -13.10 13.23 0.52
C LEU A 84 -13.69 13.45 -0.88
N PRO A 85 -14.39 14.57 -1.09
CA PRO A 85 -14.86 14.96 -2.42
C PRO A 85 -13.67 15.39 -3.31
N GLY A 86 -13.83 15.23 -4.63
CA GLY A 86 -12.85 15.64 -5.63
C GLY A 86 -12.21 14.49 -6.41
N ARG A 87 -11.54 14.84 -7.51
CA ARG A 87 -10.75 13.89 -8.30
C ARG A 87 -9.41 13.67 -7.61
N LEU A 88 -9.22 12.47 -7.11
CA LEU A 88 -8.06 12.09 -6.29
C LEU A 88 -7.15 11.05 -6.95
N ASP A 89 -7.53 10.55 -8.14
CA ASP A 89 -6.65 9.78 -8.99
C ASP A 89 -5.96 10.71 -10.01
N PRO A 90 -4.66 11.01 -9.84
CA PRO A 90 -3.93 11.87 -10.76
C PRO A 90 -3.69 11.21 -12.13
N ALA A 91 -3.68 9.88 -12.20
CA ALA A 91 -3.38 9.11 -13.40
C ALA A 91 -4.61 8.81 -14.27
N GLN A 92 -5.81 9.13 -13.77
CA GLN A 92 -7.07 9.01 -14.50
C GLN A 92 -7.35 7.60 -15.03
N HIS A 93 -7.11 6.59 -14.20
CA HIS A 93 -7.37 5.21 -14.56
C HIS A 93 -8.84 4.97 -14.89
N ARG A 94 -9.09 3.96 -15.72
CA ARG A 94 -10.43 3.42 -15.92
C ARG A 94 -10.86 2.72 -14.64
N GLY A 95 -12.02 3.10 -14.09
CA GLY A 95 -12.55 2.44 -12.90
C GLY A 95 -13.60 3.26 -12.16
N ARG A 96 -13.59 3.18 -10.83
CA ARG A 96 -14.68 3.67 -9.97
C ARG A 96 -14.16 4.56 -8.85
N ARG A 97 -14.85 5.66 -8.59
CA ARG A 97 -14.67 6.46 -7.38
C ARG A 97 -15.83 6.20 -6.43
N LEU A 98 -15.52 5.65 -5.26
CA LEU A 98 -16.50 5.26 -4.24
C LEU A 98 -16.39 6.18 -3.03
N LEU A 99 -17.39 7.05 -2.86
CA LEU A 99 -17.41 8.05 -1.79
C LEU A 99 -18.00 7.42 -0.52
N SER A 100 -17.12 6.86 0.31
CA SER A 100 -17.48 6.15 1.54
C SER A 100 -16.32 6.21 2.53
N SER A 101 -16.61 6.07 3.83
CA SER A 101 -15.55 5.69 4.77
C SER A 101 -15.01 4.31 4.42
N VAL A 102 -13.73 4.08 4.73
CA VAL A 102 -13.06 2.80 4.49
C VAL A 102 -13.75 1.70 5.28
N GLU A 103 -14.04 1.95 6.55
CA GLU A 103 -14.76 1.01 7.41
C GLU A 103 -16.09 0.52 6.82
N ARG A 104 -16.98 1.45 6.44
CA ARG A 104 -18.28 1.11 5.86
C ARG A 104 -18.15 0.35 4.56
N TRP A 105 -17.15 0.70 3.75
CA TRP A 105 -16.93 0.02 2.48
C TRP A 105 -16.51 -1.43 2.69
N LEU A 106 -15.60 -1.69 3.64
CA LEU A 106 -15.17 -3.05 4.00
C LEU A 106 -16.32 -3.91 4.54
N GLU A 107 -17.24 -3.34 5.32
CA GLU A 107 -18.43 -4.05 5.83
C GLU A 107 -19.37 -4.49 4.70
N LEU A 108 -19.52 -3.67 3.67
CA LEU A 108 -20.36 -3.98 2.50
C LEU A 108 -19.66 -4.91 1.50
N HIS A 109 -18.34 -5.05 1.56
CA HIS A 109 -17.54 -5.87 0.66
C HIS A 109 -16.66 -6.84 1.47
N PRO A 110 -17.27 -7.81 2.17
CA PRO A 110 -16.52 -8.74 3.00
C PRO A 110 -15.51 -9.56 2.17
N ALA A 111 -14.34 -9.80 2.75
CA ALA A 111 -13.31 -10.61 2.12
C ALA A 111 -13.68 -12.09 2.13
N GLU A 112 -13.59 -12.74 0.97
CA GLU A 112 -13.62 -14.20 0.87
C GLU A 112 -12.21 -14.76 1.02
N LYS A 113 -12.07 -15.84 1.77
CA LYS A 113 -10.76 -16.48 1.96
C LYS A 113 -10.26 -17.05 0.64
N ARG A 114 -9.13 -16.54 0.16
CA ARG A 114 -8.48 -16.97 -1.09
C ARG A 114 -6.98 -17.19 -0.88
N GLN A 115 -6.37 -17.94 -1.79
CA GLN A 115 -4.93 -18.17 -1.77
C GLN A 115 -4.20 -16.92 -2.28
N PRO A 116 -3.07 -16.53 -1.66
CA PRO A 116 -2.25 -15.46 -2.17
C PRO A 116 -1.75 -15.73 -3.58
N TRP A 117 -1.92 -14.77 -4.48
CA TRP A 117 -1.48 -14.90 -5.88
C TRP A 117 -0.05 -14.39 -6.10
N ALA A 118 0.38 -13.40 -5.31
CA ALA A 118 1.71 -12.81 -5.39
C ALA A 118 2.73 -13.67 -4.64
N THR A 119 3.80 -14.06 -5.33
CA THR A 119 4.83 -14.98 -4.84
C THR A 119 6.20 -14.32 -4.72
N VAL A 120 6.51 -13.37 -5.60
CA VAL A 120 7.80 -12.69 -5.68
C VAL A 120 7.86 -11.51 -4.71
N ILE A 121 6.79 -10.71 -4.64
CA ILE A 121 6.71 -9.52 -3.78
C ILE A 121 6.99 -9.82 -2.30
N PRO A 122 6.41 -10.87 -1.67
CA PRO A 122 6.75 -11.21 -0.28
C PRO A 122 8.23 -11.49 -0.05
N GLN A 123 8.88 -12.16 -1.01
CA GLN A 123 10.32 -12.46 -0.93
C GLN A 123 11.16 -11.18 -1.05
N LEU A 124 10.81 -10.30 -2.00
CA LEU A 124 11.49 -9.02 -2.19
C LEU A 124 11.31 -8.08 -0.99
N ALA A 125 10.12 -8.04 -0.40
CA ALA A 125 9.86 -7.28 0.82
C ALA A 125 10.70 -7.79 1.99
N GLY A 126 10.82 -9.11 2.14
CA GLY A 126 11.71 -9.75 3.12
C GLY A 126 13.18 -9.37 2.91
N GLN A 127 13.68 -9.43 1.67
CA GLN A 127 15.05 -9.03 1.33
C GLN A 127 15.31 -7.55 1.61
N ALA A 128 14.39 -6.67 1.22
CA ALA A 128 14.48 -5.23 1.47
C ALA A 128 14.52 -4.92 2.97
N TRP A 129 13.71 -5.62 3.77
CA TRP A 129 13.72 -5.50 5.22
C TRP A 129 15.07 -5.95 5.81
N GLN A 130 15.57 -7.12 5.42
CA GLN A 130 16.86 -7.62 5.91
C GLN A 130 18.01 -6.68 5.54
N ALA A 131 18.01 -6.12 4.33
CA ALA A 131 19.02 -5.15 3.92
C ALA A 131 18.94 -3.84 4.72
N ALA A 132 17.73 -3.36 5.04
CA ALA A 132 17.51 -2.18 5.88
C ALA A 132 17.98 -2.41 7.32
N VAL A 133 17.73 -3.60 7.87
CA VAL A 133 18.20 -3.99 9.21
C VAL A 133 19.71 -4.17 9.25
N ALA A 134 20.31 -4.83 8.25
CA ALA A 134 21.76 -5.02 8.15
C ALA A 134 22.51 -3.68 7.97
N SER A 135 21.90 -2.72 7.27
CA SER A 135 22.45 -1.36 7.14
C SER A 135 22.37 -0.56 8.46
N ASN A 136 21.59 -1.04 9.44
CA ASN A 136 21.41 -0.43 10.76
C ASN A 136 22.28 -1.07 11.87
N GLU A 137 23.21 -1.98 11.54
CA GLU A 137 24.25 -2.44 12.48
C GLU A 137 25.30 -1.33 12.75
N PRO A 138 25.73 -1.18 14.00
CA PRO A 138 25.30 -0.12 14.89
C PRO A 138 25.83 1.27 14.51
N LEU A 139 24.89 2.18 14.26
CA LEU A 139 25.01 3.63 14.48
C LEU A 139 25.27 4.00 15.96
N ALA A 140 25.90 3.13 16.75
CA ALA A 140 26.27 3.37 18.16
C ALA A 140 27.52 4.27 18.32
N LYS A 141 28.08 4.82 17.23
CA LYS A 141 29.24 5.73 17.27
C LYS A 141 29.06 7.02 16.47
N ARG A 142 27.84 7.53 16.32
CA ARG A 142 27.63 8.94 15.94
C ARG A 142 26.73 9.63 16.95
N SER A 143 27.34 10.57 17.67
CA SER A 143 26.73 11.49 18.63
C SER A 143 25.40 12.04 18.11
N TRP A 144 24.30 11.63 18.74
CA TRP A 144 22.94 12.14 18.48
C TRP A 144 22.71 13.51 19.14
N ARG A 145 23.58 14.49 18.86
CA ARG A 145 23.27 15.90 19.12
C ARG A 145 23.18 16.59 17.77
N SER A 146 21.94 16.79 17.31
CA SER A 146 21.50 17.89 16.41
C SER A 146 20.64 17.51 15.20
N VAL A 147 19.84 16.43 15.21
CA VAL A 147 18.76 16.28 14.22
C VAL A 147 17.53 15.61 14.82
N PHE A 148 16.85 16.29 15.74
CA PHE A 148 15.42 16.06 15.96
C PHE A 148 14.75 17.43 15.97
N GLY A 149 14.28 17.82 14.79
CA GLY A 149 13.67 19.11 14.54
C GLY A 149 12.46 18.95 13.63
N ALA A 150 11.31 18.69 14.26
CA ALA A 150 9.95 19.05 13.85
C ALA A 150 9.36 18.50 12.52
N ILE A 151 8.02 18.56 12.47
CA ILE A 151 7.10 18.37 11.33
C ILE A 151 6.63 16.89 11.22
N CYS A 152 5.36 16.49 11.33
CA CYS A 152 4.13 17.14 10.85
C CYS A 152 2.88 16.63 11.59
N ARG A 153 2.03 17.55 12.07
CA ARG A 153 0.58 17.31 12.21
C ARG A 153 -0.04 17.56 10.83
N SER A 154 -0.45 16.54 10.08
CA SER A 154 -1.40 16.71 8.96
C SER A 154 -1.91 15.37 8.41
N ARG A 155 -3.16 15.35 7.95
CA ARG A 155 -3.97 14.20 7.52
C ARG A 155 -3.49 13.61 6.18
N ALA A 156 -3.23 12.30 6.10
CA ALA A 156 -3.05 11.56 4.83
C ALA A 156 -2.85 10.05 5.07
N ASN A 157 -3.74 9.16 4.61
CA ASN A 157 -3.56 7.70 4.72
C ASN A 157 -4.08 7.02 3.44
N CYS A 158 -3.27 6.16 2.81
CA CYS A 158 -3.64 5.37 1.65
C CYS A 158 -3.10 3.94 1.68
N LEU A 159 -3.81 3.03 1.02
CA LEU A 159 -3.43 1.65 0.78
C LEU A 159 -3.81 1.24 -0.63
N LEU A 160 -3.03 0.37 -1.26
CA LEU A 160 -3.37 -0.25 -2.54
C LEU A 160 -3.41 -1.77 -2.34
N ALA A 161 -4.54 -2.37 -2.68
CA ALA A 161 -4.72 -3.82 -2.74
C ALA A 161 -4.92 -4.22 -4.19
N THR A 162 -4.23 -5.26 -4.65
CA THR A 162 -4.28 -5.68 -6.06
C THR A 162 -4.80 -7.10 -6.21
N ALA A 163 -5.73 -7.33 -7.15
CA ALA A 163 -6.33 -8.64 -7.37
C ALA A 163 -6.07 -9.19 -8.76
N ARG A 164 -6.05 -10.52 -8.82
CA ARG A 164 -6.21 -11.31 -10.04
C ARG A 164 -7.44 -12.20 -9.84
N TRP A 165 -8.45 -12.04 -10.69
CA TRP A 165 -9.59 -12.93 -10.78
C TRP A 165 -9.16 -14.16 -11.59
N CYS A 166 -8.93 -15.29 -10.92
CA CYS A 166 -8.93 -16.57 -11.60
C CYS A 166 -10.39 -16.91 -11.91
N ALA A 167 -10.75 -16.91 -13.19
CA ALA A 167 -11.97 -17.56 -13.66
C ALA A 167 -11.84 -19.09 -13.49
#